data_AF-A0A7K1JH91-F1
#
_entry.id   AF-A0A7K1JH91-F1
#
_cell.length_a   1.000
_cell.length_b   1.000
_cell.length_c   1.000
_cell.angle_alpha   90.00
_cell.angle_beta   90.00
_cell.angle_gamma   90.00
#
_symmetry.space_group_name_H-M   'P 1'
#
loop_
_entity.id
_entity.type
_entity.pdbx_description
1 polymer ?
#
loop_
_entity_poly.entity_id
_entity_poly.type
_entity_poly.pdbx_seq_one_letter_code
_entity_poly.pdbx_strand_id
1 'polypeptide(L)'
;MVARKGWWTRNSLPWVKRSASFGLSVTPTLGFDGAVSTVAAAMGLSVTPSLGMDAAVRHTADFGLTVTPELTFGTGKPASFGLSVTPTLSMDAVARVPASFGLAVTPSLGMDAALRIPVGVGLSVAPSIGMSAKVTTTYASFPTVPTGTVNVAINSGAGAVQASSNTLQEGNCNASNGPYHSAAVLPDSMATDLYSVAVTVGALSGAASDRHVGAGVFSADGTVGVMTFWPAASGGATIHSRVGGTFTERASRGSSVANSGDVIKLVPTVSGGVVTWTVHLNGVPTSLSWVDSGHVADLPGRHPATVYRRVYVFPNQYPSRGVAALTAADI
;
A
#
# COMPACT_ATOMS: atom_id res chain seq x y z
N MET A 1 23.00 -15.34 -58.70
CA MET A 1 21.77 -14.96 -57.96
C MET A 1 21.48 -16.06 -56.94
N VAL A 2 22.22 -16.13 -55.85
CA VAL A 2 22.06 -15.43 -54.55
C VAL A 2 20.76 -15.80 -53.80
N ALA A 3 20.99 -16.40 -52.63
CA ALA A 3 20.14 -17.12 -51.72
C ALA A 3 18.83 -16.43 -51.26
N ARG A 4 17.82 -17.28 -51.02
CA ARG A 4 16.60 -16.96 -50.26
C ARG A 4 16.98 -16.47 -48.86
N LYS A 5 16.63 -15.23 -48.50
CA LYS A 5 16.81 -14.71 -47.14
C LYS A 5 15.69 -15.21 -46.24
N GLY A 6 16.11 -15.96 -45.23
CA GLY A 6 15.28 -16.67 -44.28
C GLY A 6 14.55 -15.79 -43.28
N TRP A 7 13.53 -16.42 -42.73
CA TRP A 7 12.79 -16.06 -41.54
C TRP A 7 13.73 -15.82 -40.35
N TRP A 8 13.43 -14.77 -39.58
CA TRP A 8 13.84 -14.70 -38.18
C TRP A 8 12.56 -14.67 -37.35
N THR A 9 12.10 -15.85 -36.94
CA THR A 9 11.20 -15.95 -35.78
C THR A 9 12.00 -15.48 -34.57
N ARG A 10 11.52 -14.40 -33.95
CA ARG A 10 11.89 -14.03 -32.59
C ARG A 10 11.77 -15.31 -31.74
N ASN A 11 12.88 -15.75 -31.16
CA ASN A 11 12.88 -16.71 -30.07
C ASN A 11 12.02 -16.12 -28.93
N SER A 12 10.71 -16.38 -28.96
CA SER A 12 9.90 -16.36 -27.75
C SER A 12 10.38 -17.55 -26.94
N LEU A 13 11.40 -17.33 -26.11
CA LEU A 13 11.71 -18.23 -25.01
C LEU A 13 10.37 -18.52 -24.30
N PRO A 14 9.94 -19.78 -24.20
CA PRO A 14 8.74 -20.09 -23.45
C PRO A 14 8.97 -19.59 -22.04
N TRP A 15 8.03 -18.79 -21.53
CA TRP A 15 7.99 -18.39 -20.14
C TRP A 15 8.05 -19.67 -19.31
N VAL A 16 9.23 -19.98 -18.76
CA VAL A 16 9.37 -21.10 -17.85
C VAL A 16 8.57 -20.72 -16.62
N LYS A 17 7.38 -21.31 -16.47
CA LYS A 17 6.67 -21.34 -15.19
C LYS A 17 7.59 -22.10 -14.23
N ARG A 18 8.41 -21.36 -13.49
CA ARG A 18 9.13 -21.93 -12.35
C ARG A 18 8.12 -21.96 -11.22
N SER A 19 7.64 -23.16 -10.90
CA SER A 19 6.90 -23.40 -9.67
C SER A 19 7.91 -23.75 -8.59
N ALA A 20 7.82 -23.10 -7.44
CA ALA A 20 8.60 -23.45 -6.26
C ALA A 20 7.61 -23.83 -5.16
N SER A 21 7.76 -25.02 -4.59
CA SER A 21 7.01 -25.48 -3.42
C SER A 21 7.95 -25.51 -2.22
N PHE A 22 7.51 -24.98 -1.09
CA PHE A 22 8.26 -25.03 0.15
C PHE A 22 7.31 -25.29 1.32
N GLY A 23 7.71 -26.16 2.23
CA GLY A 23 6.90 -26.49 3.39
C GLY A 23 7.74 -26.93 4.58
N LEU A 24 7.21 -26.72 5.77
CA LEU A 24 7.79 -27.12 7.04
C LEU A 24 6.82 -28.07 7.76
N SER A 25 7.32 -29.24 8.19
CA SER A 25 6.56 -30.20 8.98
C SER A 25 7.20 -30.34 10.36
N VAL A 26 6.41 -30.19 11.42
CA VAL A 26 6.87 -30.19 12.82
C VAL A 26 6.05 -31.19 13.63
N THR A 27 6.70 -32.27 14.09
CA THR A 27 6.04 -33.39 14.78
C THR A 27 6.71 -33.70 16.13
N PRO A 28 6.66 -32.77 17.10
CA PRO A 28 7.24 -32.99 18.41
C PRO A 28 6.39 -34.01 19.18
N THR A 29 7.06 -35.03 19.71
CA THR A 29 6.44 -36.06 20.54
C THR A 29 7.00 -35.96 21.96
N LEU A 30 6.12 -36.07 22.95
CA LEU A 30 6.51 -36.20 24.35
C LEU A 30 5.75 -37.39 24.93
N GLY A 31 6.48 -38.43 25.30
CA GLY A 31 5.93 -39.68 25.83
C GLY A 31 6.63 -40.08 27.11
N PHE A 32 5.86 -40.59 28.07
CA PHE A 32 6.39 -41.13 29.33
C PHE A 32 5.85 -42.53 29.60
N ASP A 33 6.76 -43.47 29.82
CA ASP A 33 6.48 -44.81 30.33
C ASP A 33 7.25 -45.00 31.63
N GLY A 34 6.53 -45.02 32.75
CA GLY A 34 7.15 -45.03 34.07
C GLY A 34 6.17 -45.45 35.14
N ALA A 35 6.39 -46.66 35.66
CA ALA A 35 5.66 -47.17 36.81
C ALA A 35 6.04 -46.37 38.08
N VAL A 36 5.02 -45.77 38.70
CA VAL A 36 5.00 -45.26 40.07
C VAL A 36 5.97 -44.11 40.38
N SER A 37 5.45 -42.87 40.36
CA SER A 37 5.91 -41.84 41.30
C SER A 37 4.76 -40.91 41.67
N THR A 38 4.61 -40.66 42.97
CA THR A 38 3.52 -39.91 43.62
C THR A 38 3.65 -38.39 43.52
N VAL A 39 4.26 -37.86 42.46
CA VAL A 39 4.43 -36.41 42.30
C VAL A 39 3.27 -35.84 41.50
N ALA A 40 2.50 -34.95 42.12
CA ALA A 40 1.52 -34.11 41.44
C ALA A 40 2.26 -33.14 40.50
N ALA A 41 2.65 -33.61 39.32
CA ALA A 41 3.28 -32.82 38.29
C ALA A 41 2.21 -32.23 37.36
N ALA A 42 2.25 -30.92 37.14
CA ALA A 42 1.60 -30.27 36.01
C ALA A 42 2.54 -30.40 34.79
N MET A 43 2.01 -30.88 33.67
CA MET A 43 2.85 -31.23 32.51
C MET A 43 2.25 -30.65 31.24
N GLY A 44 3.08 -30.11 30.34
CA GLY A 44 2.59 -29.60 29.08
C GLY A 44 3.62 -29.50 27.97
N LEU A 45 3.14 -29.61 26.73
CA LEU A 45 3.91 -29.45 25.50
C LEU A 45 3.44 -28.17 24.81
N SER A 46 4.36 -27.24 24.54
CA SER A 46 4.08 -25.99 23.82
C SER A 46 4.84 -25.97 22.49
N VAL A 47 4.13 -25.74 21.39
CA VAL A 47 4.66 -25.86 20.02
C VAL A 47 4.27 -24.61 19.23
N THR A 48 5.27 -23.78 18.89
CA THR A 48 5.07 -22.47 18.25
C THR A 48 5.89 -22.30 16.95
N PRO A 49 5.77 -23.19 15.96
CA PRO A 49 6.53 -23.08 14.72
C PRO A 49 6.04 -21.91 13.88
N SER A 50 6.99 -21.16 13.32
CA SER A 50 6.72 -20.02 12.44
C SER A 50 7.35 -20.25 11.07
N LEU A 51 6.56 -20.04 10.02
CA LEU A 51 7.04 -20.08 8.63
C LEU A 51 6.64 -18.77 7.94
N GLY A 52 7.65 -18.01 7.48
CA GLY A 52 7.48 -16.71 6.83
C GLY A 52 8.20 -16.66 5.50
N MET A 53 7.62 -15.96 4.51
CA MET A 53 8.25 -15.74 3.21
C MET A 53 8.06 -14.28 2.76
N ASP A 54 9.15 -13.65 2.33
CA ASP A 54 9.13 -12.38 1.60
C ASP A 54 9.34 -12.68 0.11
N ALA A 55 8.32 -12.42 -0.72
CA ALA A 55 8.31 -12.81 -2.12
C ALA A 55 8.18 -11.60 -3.05
N ALA A 56 9.32 -11.16 -3.60
CA ALA A 56 9.38 -10.17 -4.68
C ALA A 56 9.10 -10.75 -6.08
N VAL A 57 8.77 -12.05 -6.21
CA VAL A 57 8.90 -12.78 -7.48
C VAL A 57 7.58 -13.35 -8.00
N ARG A 58 7.32 -13.11 -9.30
CA ARG A 58 6.22 -13.66 -10.12
C ARG A 58 6.30 -15.20 -10.25
N HIS A 59 5.86 -15.96 -9.25
CA HIS A 59 5.74 -17.42 -9.36
C HIS A 59 4.46 -17.93 -8.72
N THR A 60 3.83 -18.95 -9.35
CA THR A 60 2.89 -19.86 -8.67
C THR A 60 3.67 -20.62 -7.61
N ALA A 61 3.36 -20.42 -6.33
CA ALA A 61 4.03 -21.08 -5.23
C ALA A 61 2.99 -21.73 -4.30
N ASP A 62 3.25 -22.97 -3.90
CA ASP A 62 2.47 -23.68 -2.89
C ASP A 62 3.26 -23.67 -1.59
N PHE A 63 2.64 -23.18 -0.52
CA PHE A 63 3.28 -22.94 0.76
C PHE A 63 2.48 -23.56 1.91
N GLY A 64 3.15 -24.34 2.75
CA GLY A 64 2.48 -25.11 3.79
C GLY A 64 3.26 -25.27 5.09
N LEU A 65 2.56 -25.14 6.22
CA LEU A 65 3.06 -25.50 7.54
C LEU A 65 2.15 -26.60 8.11
N THR A 66 2.74 -27.74 8.45
CA THR A 66 2.04 -28.87 9.07
C THR A 66 2.60 -29.10 10.47
N VAL A 67 1.73 -29.15 11.48
CA VAL A 67 2.12 -29.31 12.88
C VAL A 67 1.28 -30.42 13.51
N THR A 68 1.94 -31.53 13.89
CA THR A 68 1.27 -32.70 14.46
C THR A 68 1.93 -33.08 15.80
N PRO A 69 1.69 -32.30 16.86
CA PRO A 69 2.25 -32.60 18.16
C PRO A 69 1.47 -33.73 18.82
N GLU A 70 2.20 -34.63 19.47
CA GLU A 70 1.64 -35.78 20.17
C GLU A 70 2.14 -35.82 21.60
N LEU A 71 1.20 -35.95 22.54
CA LEU A 71 1.46 -36.10 23.95
C LEU A 71 0.79 -37.38 24.44
N THR A 72 1.60 -38.36 24.86
CA THR A 72 1.14 -39.69 25.29
C THR A 72 1.61 -40.04 26.69
N PHE A 73 0.74 -40.73 27.44
CA PHE A 73 1.01 -41.10 28.84
C PHE A 73 0.70 -42.58 29.11
N GLY A 74 1.64 -43.25 29.78
CA GLY A 74 1.44 -44.56 30.40
C GLY A 74 0.79 -44.49 31.79
N THR A 75 0.84 -45.59 32.54
CA THR A 75 0.12 -45.76 33.82
C THR A 75 0.75 -44.95 34.98
N GLY A 76 0.27 -43.71 35.16
CA GLY A 76 0.68 -42.80 36.25
C GLY A 76 -0.39 -41.74 36.56
N LYS A 77 -0.30 -41.07 37.72
CA LYS A 77 -1.30 -40.10 38.22
C LYS A 77 -0.84 -38.63 38.08
N PRO A 78 -0.92 -37.97 36.90
CA PRO A 78 -0.71 -36.53 36.79
C PRO A 78 -1.93 -35.74 37.30
N ALA A 79 -1.70 -34.60 37.94
CA ALA A 79 -2.77 -33.75 38.51
C ALA A 79 -3.37 -32.76 37.49
N SER A 80 -2.64 -32.40 36.43
CA SER A 80 -3.13 -31.62 35.28
C SER A 80 -2.21 -31.76 34.08
N PHE A 81 -2.76 -31.71 32.86
CA PHE A 81 -1.97 -31.78 31.64
C PHE A 81 -2.55 -30.91 30.52
N GLY A 82 -1.67 -30.42 29.63
CA GLY A 82 -2.13 -29.66 28.47
C GLY A 82 -1.18 -29.57 27.29
N LEU A 83 -1.76 -29.36 26.11
CA LEU A 83 -1.06 -29.18 24.84
C LEU A 83 -1.44 -27.80 24.27
N SER A 84 -0.42 -26.97 24.00
CA SER A 84 -0.60 -25.64 23.39
C SER A 84 0.11 -25.59 22.05
N VAL A 85 -0.63 -25.23 20.99
CA VAL A 85 -0.11 -25.20 19.62
C VAL A 85 -0.47 -23.86 18.98
N THR A 86 0.53 -23.01 18.70
CA THR A 86 0.31 -21.67 18.13
C THR A 86 1.19 -21.45 16.88
N PRO A 87 0.86 -22.10 15.76
CA PRO A 87 1.65 -21.99 14.54
C PRO A 87 1.31 -20.73 13.77
N THR A 88 2.32 -20.10 13.19
CA THR A 88 2.18 -18.86 12.43
C THR A 88 2.68 -19.04 11.00
N LEU A 89 1.81 -18.78 10.01
CA LEU A 89 2.14 -18.75 8.59
C LEU A 89 2.03 -17.32 8.07
N SER A 90 3.07 -16.76 7.45
CA SER A 90 3.05 -15.39 6.94
C SER A 90 3.67 -15.24 5.55
N MET A 91 3.09 -14.38 4.71
CA MET A 91 3.65 -13.98 3.42
C MET A 91 3.44 -12.48 3.16
N ASP A 92 4.50 -11.82 2.68
CA ASP A 92 4.45 -10.48 2.11
C ASP A 92 4.79 -10.55 0.60
N ALA A 93 3.92 -10.02 -0.27
CA ALA A 93 4.06 -10.19 -1.73
C ALA A 93 3.66 -8.93 -2.54
N VAL A 94 4.38 -8.69 -3.64
CA VAL A 94 4.01 -7.65 -4.64
C VAL A 94 3.19 -8.33 -5.75
N ALA A 95 1.93 -7.91 -5.92
CA ALA A 95 0.88 -8.69 -6.58
C ALA A 95 1.17 -9.17 -8.02
N ARG A 96 1.18 -10.50 -8.22
CA ARG A 96 0.66 -11.30 -9.36
C ARG A 96 0.97 -12.79 -9.12
N VAL A 97 0.28 -13.44 -8.19
CA VAL A 97 0.49 -14.87 -7.89
C VAL A 97 -0.85 -15.56 -7.60
N PRO A 98 -1.23 -16.62 -8.33
CA PRO A 98 -2.08 -17.68 -7.78
C PRO A 98 -1.20 -18.50 -6.84
N ALA A 99 -1.44 -18.44 -5.53
CA ALA A 99 -0.74 -19.27 -4.55
C ALA A 99 -1.78 -20.03 -3.72
N SER A 100 -1.47 -21.30 -3.41
CA SER A 100 -2.24 -22.08 -2.45
C SER A 100 -1.51 -22.11 -1.12
N PHE A 101 -2.26 -21.87 -0.04
CA PHE A 101 -1.73 -21.76 1.31
C PHE A 101 -2.43 -22.75 2.22
N GLY A 102 -1.65 -23.55 2.95
CA GLY A 102 -2.18 -24.55 3.86
C GLY A 102 -1.51 -24.47 5.24
N LEU A 103 -2.31 -24.30 6.28
CA LEU A 103 -1.89 -24.54 7.65
C LEU A 103 -2.68 -25.73 8.19
N ALA A 104 -1.98 -26.84 8.44
CA ALA A 104 -2.58 -28.06 8.99
C ALA A 104 -2.08 -28.27 10.42
N VAL A 105 -3.02 -28.33 11.38
CA VAL A 105 -2.71 -28.55 12.79
C VAL A 105 -3.54 -29.73 13.28
N THR A 106 -2.89 -30.85 13.59
CA THR A 106 -3.55 -32.06 14.11
C THR A 106 -2.88 -32.47 15.43
N PRO A 107 -3.26 -31.84 16.55
CA PRO A 107 -2.78 -32.25 17.87
C PRO A 107 -3.45 -33.56 18.29
N SER A 108 -2.68 -34.42 18.95
CA SER A 108 -3.18 -35.64 19.57
C SER A 108 -2.78 -35.72 21.04
N LEU A 109 -3.72 -36.16 21.85
CA LEU A 109 -3.56 -36.33 23.30
C LEU A 109 -4.08 -37.73 23.64
N GLY A 110 -3.17 -38.64 23.93
CA GLY A 110 -3.47 -40.04 24.24
C GLY A 110 -3.25 -40.35 25.71
N MET A 111 -4.20 -41.03 26.34
CA MET A 111 -4.06 -41.55 27.70
C MET A 111 -4.51 -43.01 27.73
N ASP A 112 -3.64 -43.91 28.18
CA ASP A 112 -3.93 -45.35 28.24
C ASP A 112 -4.00 -45.79 29.71
N ALA A 113 -5.11 -45.46 30.40
CA ALA A 113 -5.40 -46.01 31.72
C ALA A 113 -6.88 -45.85 32.15
N ALA A 114 -7.43 -46.90 32.76
CA ALA A 114 -8.68 -46.87 33.49
C ALA A 114 -8.51 -46.15 34.85
N LEU A 115 -8.75 -44.83 34.92
CA LEU A 115 -8.75 -44.07 36.18
C LEU A 115 -9.97 -43.16 36.34
N ARG A 116 -10.59 -43.23 37.53
CA ARG A 116 -11.61 -42.28 38.02
C ARG A 116 -10.94 -41.23 38.91
N ILE A 117 -10.55 -40.08 38.37
CA ILE A 117 -10.14 -38.87 39.13
C ILE A 117 -10.58 -37.62 38.33
N PRO A 118 -11.04 -36.51 38.95
CA PRO A 118 -11.25 -35.26 38.24
C PRO A 118 -9.89 -34.65 37.86
N VAL A 119 -9.47 -34.83 36.61
CA VAL A 119 -8.23 -34.25 36.06
C VAL A 119 -8.59 -33.10 35.13
N GLY A 120 -7.87 -31.98 35.24
CA GLY A 120 -7.97 -30.86 34.30
C GLY A 120 -7.22 -31.17 33.01
N VAL A 121 -7.94 -31.21 31.89
CA VAL A 121 -7.40 -31.43 30.55
C VAL A 121 -7.50 -30.13 29.75
N GLY A 122 -6.38 -29.63 29.23
CA GLY A 122 -6.35 -28.43 28.41
C GLY A 122 -5.76 -28.68 27.02
N LEU A 123 -6.52 -28.40 25.96
CA LEU A 123 -6.01 -28.29 24.60
C LEU A 123 -6.25 -26.86 24.11
N SER A 124 -5.18 -26.16 23.73
CA SER A 124 -5.25 -24.83 23.14
C SER A 124 -4.59 -24.83 21.76
N VAL A 125 -5.33 -24.41 20.74
CA VAL A 125 -4.85 -24.31 19.36
C VAL A 125 -5.20 -22.92 18.85
N ALA A 126 -4.19 -22.10 18.56
CA ALA A 126 -4.36 -20.75 18.03
C ALA A 126 -3.51 -20.57 16.76
N PRO A 127 -4.00 -21.05 15.60
CA PRO A 127 -3.31 -20.88 14.33
C PRO A 127 -3.55 -19.46 13.78
N SER A 128 -2.53 -18.88 13.14
CA SER A 128 -2.68 -17.62 12.41
C SER A 128 -2.10 -17.69 11.01
N ILE A 129 -2.84 -17.21 10.02
CA ILE A 129 -2.38 -17.01 8.64
C ILE A 129 -2.46 -15.51 8.34
N GLY A 130 -1.35 -14.91 7.90
CA GLY A 130 -1.28 -13.52 7.47
C GLY A 130 -0.81 -13.41 6.01
N MET A 131 -1.55 -12.63 5.20
CA MET A 131 -1.16 -12.26 3.84
C MET A 131 -1.23 -10.74 3.68
N SER A 132 -0.18 -10.13 3.14
CA SER A 132 -0.18 -8.73 2.72
C SER A 132 0.19 -8.65 1.24
N ALA A 133 -0.55 -7.81 0.49
CA ALA A 133 -0.28 -7.57 -0.92
C ALA A 133 -0.20 -6.06 -1.18
N LYS A 134 0.97 -5.58 -1.62
CA LYS A 134 1.18 -4.17 -1.92
C LYS A 134 0.78 -3.86 -3.37
N VAL A 135 -0.18 -2.95 -3.58
CA VAL A 135 -0.60 -2.51 -4.92
C VAL A 135 0.12 -1.22 -5.29
N THR A 136 0.58 -1.13 -6.53
CA THR A 136 1.18 0.08 -7.12
C THR A 136 0.52 0.36 -8.46
N THR A 137 0.01 1.59 -8.61
CA THR A 137 -0.60 2.12 -9.82
C THR A 137 0.34 3.15 -10.43
N THR A 138 0.69 2.99 -11.70
CA THR A 138 1.68 3.85 -12.37
C THR A 138 1.17 4.37 -13.71
N TYR A 139 1.18 5.70 -13.84
CA TYR A 139 1.02 6.45 -15.07
C TYR A 139 2.39 7.04 -15.46
N ALA A 140 3.17 6.28 -16.23
CA ALA A 140 4.54 6.68 -16.58
C ALA A 140 4.60 7.90 -17.52
N SER A 141 3.52 8.15 -18.26
CA SER A 141 3.32 9.35 -19.08
C SER A 141 1.84 9.59 -19.33
N PHE A 142 1.51 10.75 -19.93
CA PHE A 142 0.14 11.13 -20.27
C PHE A 142 0.00 11.46 -21.78
N PRO A 143 -0.12 10.45 -22.65
CA PRO A 143 -0.34 10.62 -24.09
C PRO A 143 -1.77 11.02 -24.44
N THR A 144 -2.70 10.89 -23.50
CA THR A 144 -4.05 11.45 -23.49
C THR A 144 -4.46 11.61 -22.02
N VAL A 145 -5.53 12.35 -21.76
CA VAL A 145 -6.18 12.32 -20.43
C VAL A 145 -6.76 10.91 -20.24
N PRO A 146 -6.42 10.18 -19.15
CA PRO A 146 -6.95 8.84 -18.92
C PRO A 146 -8.49 8.83 -18.91
N THR A 147 -9.10 7.89 -19.61
CA THR A 147 -10.55 7.73 -19.67
C THR A 147 -11.12 7.51 -18.27
N GLY A 148 -12.14 8.29 -17.88
CA GLY A 148 -12.73 8.23 -16.54
C GLY A 148 -12.06 9.17 -15.53
N THR A 149 -11.07 9.97 -15.94
CA THR A 149 -10.55 11.06 -15.09
C THR A 149 -11.66 12.04 -14.72
N VAL A 150 -11.80 12.32 -13.42
CA VAL A 150 -12.74 13.31 -12.89
C VAL A 150 -12.00 14.64 -12.68
N ASN A 151 -12.43 15.67 -13.42
CA ASN A 151 -11.92 17.02 -13.28
C ASN A 151 -12.64 17.75 -12.15
N VAL A 152 -11.92 18.04 -11.08
CA VAL A 152 -12.44 18.72 -9.89
C VAL A 152 -12.06 20.19 -9.95
N ALA A 153 -13.05 21.05 -10.18
CA ALA A 153 -12.89 22.48 -9.99
C ALA A 153 -12.81 22.79 -8.49
N ILE A 154 -11.63 23.21 -8.00
CA ILE A 154 -11.44 23.47 -6.58
C ILE A 154 -12.07 24.82 -6.20
N ASN A 155 -11.77 25.86 -6.97
CA ASN A 155 -12.48 27.14 -6.93
C ASN A 155 -13.11 27.47 -8.29
N SER A 156 -12.31 27.69 -9.34
CA SER A 156 -12.77 27.96 -10.70
C SER A 156 -11.80 27.42 -11.77
N GLY A 157 -10.92 26.49 -11.38
CA GLY A 157 -10.03 25.81 -12.32
C GLY A 157 -10.78 24.86 -13.25
N ALA A 158 -10.19 24.57 -14.41
CA ALA A 158 -10.82 23.82 -15.50
C ALA A 158 -10.44 22.31 -15.52
N GLY A 159 -9.75 21.81 -14.48
CA GLY A 159 -9.27 20.43 -14.43
C GLY A 159 -8.07 20.19 -15.34
N ALA A 160 -7.75 18.93 -15.63
CA ALA A 160 -6.65 18.58 -16.52
C ALA A 160 -7.08 18.59 -17.99
N VAL A 161 -6.17 19.09 -18.82
CA VAL A 161 -6.11 18.90 -20.27
C VAL A 161 -4.74 18.35 -20.65
N GLN A 162 -4.67 17.70 -21.80
CA GLN A 162 -3.39 17.32 -22.37
C GLN A 162 -2.67 18.54 -22.95
N ALA A 163 -1.48 18.84 -22.44
CA ALA A 163 -0.63 19.93 -22.94
C ALA A 163 0.40 19.45 -23.97
N SER A 164 0.87 18.21 -23.83
CA SER A 164 1.79 17.57 -24.76
C SER A 164 1.57 16.05 -24.78
N SER A 165 2.29 15.32 -25.63
CA SER A 165 2.25 13.85 -25.65
C SER A 165 2.66 13.20 -24.32
N ASN A 166 3.23 13.94 -23.38
CA ASN A 166 3.72 13.41 -22.10
C ASN A 166 3.37 14.32 -20.92
N THR A 167 2.40 15.23 -21.02
CA THR A 167 2.12 16.18 -19.94
C THR A 167 0.64 16.52 -19.85
N LEU A 168 0.07 16.28 -18.67
CA LEU A 168 -1.22 16.88 -18.28
C LEU A 168 -0.97 18.23 -17.64
N GLN A 169 -1.83 19.21 -17.91
CA GLN A 169 -1.74 20.55 -17.35
C GLN A 169 -3.15 21.05 -17.05
N GLU A 170 -3.25 22.13 -16.29
CA GLU A 170 -4.56 22.75 -16.06
C GLU A 170 -5.15 23.33 -17.35
N GLY A 171 -6.41 22.99 -17.62
CA GLY A 171 -7.21 23.52 -18.72
C GLY A 171 -7.39 25.03 -18.66
N ASN A 172 -7.83 25.60 -19.77
CA ASN A 172 -8.16 27.02 -19.80
C ASN A 172 -9.49 27.27 -19.08
N CYS A 173 -9.53 28.24 -18.17
CA CYS A 173 -10.76 28.70 -17.53
C CYS A 173 -11.08 30.12 -18.04
N ASN A 174 -12.36 30.40 -18.26
CA ASN A 174 -12.85 31.72 -18.72
C ASN A 174 -13.08 32.70 -17.56
N ALA A 175 -12.42 32.49 -16.42
CA ALA A 175 -12.65 33.25 -15.20
C ALA A 175 -11.86 34.57 -15.16
N SER A 176 -12.15 35.43 -14.19
CA SER A 176 -11.55 36.75 -13.98
C SER A 176 -10.04 36.70 -13.63
N ASN A 177 -9.42 37.83 -13.26
CA ASN A 177 -8.06 37.78 -12.71
C ASN A 177 -8.05 37.08 -11.35
N GLY A 178 -7.13 36.13 -11.15
CA GLY A 178 -7.01 35.41 -9.87
C GLY A 178 -6.24 34.08 -9.93
N PRO A 179 -5.98 33.48 -8.75
CA PRO A 179 -5.43 32.14 -8.63
C PRO A 179 -6.54 31.08 -8.77
N TYR A 180 -6.33 30.15 -9.69
CA TYR A 180 -7.25 29.05 -9.95
C TYR A 180 -6.62 27.73 -9.56
N HIS A 181 -7.39 26.92 -8.86
CA HIS A 181 -7.00 25.60 -8.40
C HIS A 181 -7.92 24.57 -9.03
N SER A 182 -7.34 23.46 -9.43
CA SER A 182 -8.06 22.28 -9.90
C SER A 182 -7.31 21.00 -9.58
N ALA A 183 -8.03 19.89 -9.65
CA ALA A 183 -7.45 18.56 -9.57
C ALA A 183 -8.00 17.70 -10.72
N ALA A 184 -7.20 16.71 -11.12
CA ALA A 184 -7.62 15.61 -11.97
C ALA A 184 -7.45 14.31 -11.19
N VAL A 185 -8.59 13.75 -10.78
CA VAL A 185 -8.69 12.50 -10.03
C VAL A 185 -8.68 11.36 -11.05
N LEU A 186 -7.70 10.48 -10.95
CA LEU A 186 -7.51 9.39 -11.91
C LEU A 186 -8.44 8.22 -11.60
N PRO A 187 -8.87 7.46 -12.63
CA PRO A 187 -9.92 6.46 -12.52
C PRO A 187 -9.52 5.25 -11.67
N ASP A 188 -8.23 4.92 -11.63
CA ASP A 188 -7.76 3.76 -10.87
C ASP A 188 -7.89 4.01 -9.37
N SER A 189 -8.56 3.08 -8.67
CA SER A 189 -8.63 3.06 -7.22
C SER A 189 -7.51 2.20 -6.63
N MET A 190 -7.01 2.59 -5.47
CA MET A 190 -6.08 1.80 -4.66
C MET A 190 -6.83 0.73 -3.85
N ALA A 191 -6.11 -0.32 -3.46
CA ALA A 191 -6.71 -1.44 -2.73
C ALA A 191 -7.01 -1.08 -1.28
N THR A 192 -6.17 -0.23 -0.69
CA THR A 192 -6.28 0.24 0.68
C THR A 192 -6.52 1.74 0.73
N ASP A 193 -6.99 2.21 1.89
CA ASP A 193 -7.22 3.62 2.16
C ASP A 193 -5.93 4.37 2.57
N LEU A 194 -4.81 3.65 2.75
CA LEU A 194 -3.52 4.21 3.15
C LEU A 194 -2.48 4.00 2.05
N TYR A 195 -2.36 5.00 1.18
CA TYR A 195 -1.42 4.97 0.08
C TYR A 195 -0.74 6.33 -0.11
N SER A 196 0.46 6.29 -0.66
CA SER A 196 1.19 7.47 -1.07
C SER A 196 0.95 7.78 -2.54
N VAL A 197 0.95 9.06 -2.90
CA VAL A 197 0.88 9.52 -4.29
C VAL A 197 2.08 10.37 -4.60
N ALA A 198 2.77 10.05 -5.68
CA ALA A 198 3.90 10.78 -6.22
C ALA A 198 3.56 11.32 -7.60
N VAL A 199 3.89 12.59 -7.85
CA VAL A 199 3.80 13.20 -9.18
C VAL A 199 5.17 13.68 -9.61
N THR A 200 5.50 13.43 -10.89
CA THR A 200 6.70 13.98 -11.52
C THR A 200 6.32 15.29 -12.21
N VAL A 201 7.00 16.37 -11.81
CA VAL A 201 6.75 17.71 -12.32
C VAL A 201 7.10 17.78 -13.81
N GLY A 202 6.14 18.25 -14.60
CA GLY A 202 6.29 18.45 -16.04
C GLY A 202 7.14 19.67 -16.42
N ALA A 203 7.32 19.83 -17.74
CA ALA A 203 8.08 20.92 -18.31
C ALA A 203 7.48 22.29 -17.97
N LEU A 204 8.33 23.27 -17.73
CA LEU A 204 7.89 24.66 -17.53
C LEU A 204 7.31 25.22 -18.82
N SER A 205 6.02 25.57 -18.80
CA SER A 205 5.57 26.70 -19.60
C SER A 205 6.31 27.95 -19.09
N GLY A 206 6.76 28.86 -19.95
CA GLY A 206 7.75 29.92 -19.63
C GLY A 206 7.55 30.69 -18.31
N ALA A 207 8.64 31.20 -17.73
CA ALA A 207 8.82 31.72 -16.36
C ALA A 207 7.70 32.62 -15.77
N ALA A 208 6.84 32.07 -14.91
CA ALA A 208 6.17 32.90 -13.90
C ALA A 208 6.28 32.28 -12.51
N SER A 209 6.43 33.17 -11.53
CA SER A 209 6.75 32.92 -10.12
C SER A 209 5.67 32.15 -9.36
N ASP A 210 4.42 32.20 -9.81
CA ASP A 210 3.24 31.86 -8.99
C ASP A 210 2.40 30.70 -9.57
N ARG A 211 3.06 29.63 -10.04
CA ARG A 211 2.41 28.45 -10.64
C ARG A 211 2.69 27.21 -9.82
N HIS A 212 1.65 26.45 -9.47
CA HIS A 212 1.82 25.29 -8.61
C HIS A 212 1.39 23.99 -9.29
N VAL A 213 2.01 22.92 -8.84
CA VAL A 213 1.65 21.53 -9.16
C VAL A 213 1.84 20.67 -7.92
N GLY A 214 1.16 19.54 -7.83
CA GLY A 214 1.50 18.55 -6.82
C GLY A 214 0.64 17.30 -6.86
N ALA A 215 0.83 16.48 -5.83
CA ALA A 215 0.12 15.24 -5.63
C ALA A 215 -1.14 15.48 -4.80
N GLY A 216 -2.16 14.66 -5.04
CA GLY A 216 -3.35 14.61 -4.19
C GLY A 216 -3.94 13.21 -4.12
N VAL A 217 -4.84 13.05 -3.15
CA VAL A 217 -5.68 11.88 -2.93
C VAL A 217 -7.11 12.35 -2.74
N PHE A 218 -8.06 11.68 -3.39
CA PHE A 218 -9.45 12.10 -3.43
C PHE A 218 -10.41 10.91 -3.37
N SER A 219 -11.64 11.21 -2.96
CA SER A 219 -12.79 10.35 -3.18
C SER A 219 -13.07 10.23 -4.68
N ALA A 220 -13.77 9.17 -5.08
CA ALA A 220 -14.05 8.89 -6.49
C ALA A 220 -14.79 10.04 -7.20
N ASP A 221 -15.60 10.78 -6.45
CA ASP A 221 -16.37 11.95 -6.91
C ASP A 221 -15.60 13.28 -6.73
N GLY A 222 -14.42 13.27 -6.12
CA GLY A 222 -13.62 14.46 -5.86
C GLY A 222 -14.18 15.45 -4.83
N THR A 223 -15.16 15.02 -4.01
CA THR A 223 -15.79 15.87 -2.99
C THR A 223 -14.95 15.99 -1.71
N VAL A 224 -14.16 14.97 -1.41
CA VAL A 224 -13.19 14.93 -0.31
C VAL A 224 -11.80 14.68 -0.87
N GLY A 225 -10.79 15.36 -0.33
CA GLY A 225 -9.42 15.09 -0.73
C GLY A 225 -8.36 15.88 0.05
N VAL A 226 -7.13 15.40 -0.03
CA VAL A 226 -5.94 16.06 0.50
C VAL A 226 -4.95 16.23 -0.64
N MET A 227 -4.38 17.42 -0.77
CA MET A 227 -3.45 17.73 -1.85
C MET A 227 -2.35 18.68 -1.40
N THR A 228 -1.24 18.65 -2.13
CA THR A 228 -0.13 19.59 -1.95
C THR A 228 0.07 20.44 -3.20
N PHE A 229 0.43 21.70 -3.01
CA PHE A 229 0.79 22.60 -4.10
C PHE A 229 2.23 23.09 -3.92
N TRP A 230 3.05 22.90 -4.94
CA TRP A 230 4.45 23.31 -4.97
C TRP A 230 4.71 24.35 -6.05
N PRO A 231 5.30 25.50 -5.73
CA PRO A 231 5.54 26.55 -6.70
C PRO A 231 6.69 26.22 -7.64
N ALA A 232 6.62 26.83 -8.82
CA ALA A 232 7.56 26.65 -9.92
C ALA A 232 8.85 27.48 -9.82
N ALA A 233 8.80 28.62 -9.12
CA ALA A 233 9.91 29.57 -9.10
C ALA A 233 10.04 30.34 -7.79
N SER A 234 8.92 30.74 -7.16
CA SER A 234 8.96 31.41 -5.85
C SER A 234 7.68 31.17 -5.07
N GLY A 235 7.75 31.25 -3.74
CA GLY A 235 6.59 31.11 -2.87
C GLY A 235 6.65 29.88 -1.98
N GLY A 236 5.60 29.69 -1.20
CA GLY A 236 5.49 28.58 -0.26
C GLY A 236 4.88 27.33 -0.88
N ALA A 237 5.35 26.17 -0.45
CA ALA A 237 4.65 24.92 -0.68
C ALA A 237 3.57 24.73 0.41
N THR A 238 2.40 24.22 0.02
CA THR A 238 1.25 24.12 0.93
C THR A 238 0.60 22.74 0.88
N ILE A 239 -0.11 22.36 1.95
CA ILE A 239 -1.06 21.25 2.01
C ILE A 239 -2.45 21.85 2.18
N HIS A 240 -3.42 21.35 1.44
CA HIS A 240 -4.81 21.73 1.54
C HIS A 240 -5.71 20.50 1.68
N SER A 241 -6.84 20.70 2.36
CA SER A 241 -7.95 19.76 2.35
C SER A 241 -9.10 20.31 1.51
N ARG A 242 -9.86 19.43 0.86
CA ARG A 242 -11.17 19.72 0.28
C ARG A 242 -12.21 18.84 0.97
N VAL A 243 -13.28 19.45 1.47
CA VAL A 243 -14.39 18.73 2.12
C VAL A 243 -15.69 19.46 1.82
N GLY A 244 -16.67 18.80 1.21
CA GLY A 244 -17.99 19.39 0.96
C GLY A 244 -17.91 20.71 0.16
N GLY A 245 -16.98 20.80 -0.80
CA GLY A 245 -16.72 22.01 -1.59
C GLY A 245 -15.89 23.09 -0.90
N THR A 246 -15.60 22.97 0.40
CA THR A 246 -14.73 23.89 1.13
C THR A 246 -13.27 23.54 0.86
N PHE A 247 -12.47 24.52 0.49
CA PHE A 247 -11.02 24.38 0.25
C PHE A 247 -10.25 25.15 1.33
N THR A 248 -9.42 24.44 2.11
CA THR A 248 -8.75 25.00 3.29
C THR A 248 -7.28 24.68 3.28
N GLU A 249 -6.42 25.69 3.45
CA GLU A 249 -4.99 25.48 3.71
C GLU A 249 -4.80 24.87 5.11
N ARG A 250 -3.99 23.83 5.21
CA ARG A 250 -3.73 23.08 6.45
C ARG A 250 -2.32 23.23 6.97
N ALA A 251 -1.36 23.37 6.06
CA ALA A 251 0.03 23.61 6.39
C ALA A 251 0.71 24.37 5.25
N SER A 252 1.71 25.16 5.60
CA SER A 252 2.57 25.84 4.65
C SER A 252 4.02 25.77 5.07
N ARG A 253 4.89 25.80 4.08
CA ARG A 253 6.34 25.90 4.19
C ARG A 253 6.76 27.15 3.43
N GLY A 254 7.80 27.83 3.91
CA GLY A 254 8.41 28.97 3.22
C GLY A 254 8.98 28.62 1.84
N SER A 255 9.85 29.47 1.29
CA SER A 255 10.37 29.35 -0.09
C SER A 255 10.79 27.92 -0.45
N SER A 256 10.02 27.28 -1.33
CA SER A 256 10.17 25.85 -1.67
C SER A 256 9.79 25.62 -3.12
N VAL A 257 10.75 25.33 -3.99
CA VAL A 257 10.49 25.18 -5.43
C VAL A 257 10.63 23.72 -5.84
N ALA A 258 9.74 23.25 -6.71
CA ALA A 258 9.86 21.96 -7.39
C ALA A 258 10.06 22.17 -8.89
N ASN A 259 11.19 21.72 -9.42
CA ASN A 259 11.67 21.85 -10.80
C ASN A 259 11.24 20.69 -11.72
N SER A 260 11.55 20.80 -13.01
CA SER A 260 11.11 19.82 -14.01
C SER A 260 11.83 18.52 -13.73
N GLY A 261 11.09 17.42 -13.65
CA GLY A 261 11.62 16.12 -13.25
C GLY A 261 11.69 15.89 -11.74
N ASP A 262 11.46 16.91 -10.90
CA ASP A 262 11.32 16.69 -9.47
C ASP A 262 10.08 15.84 -9.18
N VAL A 263 10.16 15.03 -8.14
CA VAL A 263 9.09 14.15 -7.69
C VAL A 263 8.54 14.69 -6.37
N ILE A 264 7.29 15.12 -6.39
CA ILE A 264 6.54 15.54 -5.21
C ILE A 264 5.70 14.35 -4.76
N LYS A 265 5.90 13.88 -3.53
CA LYS A 265 5.18 12.73 -2.98
C LYS A 265 4.45 13.12 -1.71
N LEU A 266 3.15 12.85 -1.66
CA LEU A 266 2.30 13.00 -0.48
C LEU A 266 2.20 11.63 0.22
N VAL A 267 2.55 11.57 1.50
CA VAL A 267 2.64 10.33 2.28
C VAL A 267 1.81 10.47 3.55
N PRO A 268 0.70 9.72 3.69
CA PRO A 268 0.03 9.57 4.97
C PRO A 268 0.74 8.55 5.86
N THR A 269 0.78 8.83 7.16
CA THR A 269 1.14 7.87 8.20
C THR A 269 0.04 7.84 9.26
N VAL A 270 -0.20 6.69 9.88
CA VAL A 270 -1.23 6.54 10.91
C VAL A 270 -0.58 6.18 12.23
N SER A 271 -0.89 6.94 13.27
CA SER A 271 -0.48 6.62 14.64
C SER A 271 -1.61 6.98 15.60
N GLY A 272 -2.03 6.03 16.44
CA GLY A 272 -3.11 6.26 17.40
C GLY A 272 -4.45 6.65 16.76
N GLY A 273 -4.73 6.18 15.54
CA GLY A 273 -5.94 6.55 14.78
C GLY A 273 -5.88 7.91 14.08
N VAL A 274 -4.80 8.68 14.26
CA VAL A 274 -4.62 10.00 13.64
C VAL A 274 -3.77 9.87 12.39
N VAL A 275 -4.20 10.51 11.30
CA VAL A 275 -3.47 10.56 10.03
C VAL A 275 -2.54 11.77 10.02
N THR A 276 -1.27 11.56 9.71
CA THR A 276 -0.29 12.63 9.47
C THR A 276 0.13 12.61 8.01
N TRP A 277 -0.14 13.70 7.30
CA TRP A 277 0.27 13.91 5.92
C TRP A 277 1.64 14.56 5.89
N THR A 278 2.62 13.89 5.31
CA THR A 278 3.98 14.43 5.12
C THR A 278 4.29 14.51 3.63
N VAL A 279 4.84 15.64 3.19
CA VAL A 279 5.28 15.79 1.81
C VAL A 279 6.76 15.47 1.70
N HIS A 280 7.12 14.66 0.72
CA HIS A 280 8.48 14.37 0.32
C HIS A 280 8.78 15.05 -1.03
N LEU A 281 10.00 15.57 -1.17
CA LEU A 281 10.53 16.06 -2.44
C LEU A 281 11.74 15.21 -2.82
N ASN A 282 11.72 14.62 -4.01
CA ASN A 282 12.78 13.75 -4.53
C ASN A 282 13.15 12.62 -3.55
N GLY A 283 12.12 12.04 -2.91
CA GLY A 283 12.25 10.97 -1.91
C GLY A 283 12.57 11.45 -0.49
N VAL A 284 13.00 12.71 -0.30
CA VAL A 284 13.38 13.26 1.00
C VAL A 284 12.16 13.87 1.70
N PRO A 285 11.83 13.46 2.94
CA PRO A 285 10.75 14.09 3.70
C PRO A 285 11.06 15.56 3.95
N THR A 286 10.04 16.40 3.81
CA THR A 286 10.15 17.85 4.02
C THR A 286 9.52 18.24 5.35
N SER A 287 9.74 19.48 5.79
CA SER A 287 9.07 20.03 6.97
C SER A 287 7.59 20.39 6.72
N LEU A 288 7.08 20.17 5.50
CA LEU A 288 5.69 20.41 5.16
C LEU A 288 4.87 19.17 5.57
N SER A 289 4.22 19.25 6.72
CA SER A 289 3.34 18.21 7.24
C SER A 289 2.08 18.77 7.89
N TRP A 290 1.03 17.97 7.90
CA TRP A 290 -0.25 18.28 8.56
C TRP A 290 -0.77 17.06 9.31
N VAL A 291 -1.10 17.24 10.58
CA VAL A 291 -1.75 16.23 11.42
C VAL A 291 -3.26 16.44 11.37
N ASP A 292 -4.00 15.50 10.80
CA ASP A 292 -5.47 15.53 10.73
C ASP A 292 -6.08 14.95 12.01
N SER A 293 -5.89 15.65 13.13
CA SER A 293 -6.45 15.25 14.44
C SER A 293 -7.98 15.38 14.52
N GLY A 294 -8.57 16.16 13.62
CA GLY A 294 -10.01 16.41 13.58
C GLY A 294 -10.78 15.47 12.66
N HIS A 295 -10.10 14.50 12.02
CA HIS A 295 -10.73 13.62 11.03
C HIS A 295 -11.42 14.41 9.91
N VAL A 296 -10.81 15.53 9.52
CA VAL A 296 -11.49 16.51 8.66
C VAL A 296 -11.60 16.01 7.23
N ALA A 297 -10.54 15.38 6.71
CA ALA A 297 -10.59 14.73 5.41
C ALA A 297 -10.84 13.22 5.51
N ASP A 298 -10.77 12.66 6.73
CA ASP A 298 -10.70 11.22 6.99
C ASP A 298 -9.66 10.54 6.07
N LEU A 299 -9.77 9.23 5.84
CA LEU A 299 -9.00 8.60 4.78
C LEU A 299 -9.58 9.09 3.44
N PRO A 300 -8.90 10.00 2.68
CA PRO A 300 -9.55 10.97 1.80
C PRO A 300 -10.08 10.39 0.48
N GLY A 301 -10.27 9.08 0.41
CA GLY A 301 -10.62 8.31 -0.77
C GLY A 301 -9.43 7.54 -1.34
N ARG A 302 -9.74 6.64 -2.28
CA ARG A 302 -8.82 5.65 -2.86
C ARG A 302 -8.23 6.07 -4.20
N HIS A 303 -8.52 7.27 -4.68
CA HIS A 303 -8.12 7.69 -6.02
C HIS A 303 -6.93 8.66 -5.97
N PRO A 304 -5.85 8.38 -6.71
CA PRO A 304 -4.76 9.33 -6.83
C PRO A 304 -5.16 10.49 -7.73
N ALA A 305 -4.66 11.67 -7.42
CA ALA A 305 -4.91 12.86 -8.21
C ALA A 305 -3.64 13.65 -8.47
N THR A 306 -3.68 14.35 -9.59
CA THR A 306 -2.76 15.44 -9.89
C THR A 306 -3.47 16.75 -9.57
N VAL A 307 -2.76 17.71 -8.99
CA VAL A 307 -3.34 19.03 -8.70
C VAL A 307 -2.55 20.15 -9.35
N TYR A 308 -3.27 21.22 -9.67
CA TYR A 308 -2.75 22.32 -10.46
C TYR A 308 -3.18 23.65 -9.88
N ARG A 309 -2.29 24.64 -10.01
CA ARG A 309 -2.62 26.04 -9.83
C ARG A 309 -2.15 26.86 -11.02
N ARG A 310 -3.07 27.64 -11.57
CA ARG A 310 -2.84 28.67 -12.58
C ARG A 310 -3.04 30.03 -11.95
N VAL A 311 -2.34 31.02 -12.50
CA VAL A 311 -2.59 32.43 -12.20
C VAL A 311 -2.97 33.13 -13.49
N TYR A 312 -4.12 33.80 -13.47
CA TYR A 312 -4.61 34.60 -14.58
C TYR A 312 -4.46 36.09 -14.26
N VAL A 313 -3.71 36.81 -15.08
CA VAL A 313 -3.53 38.26 -14.98
C VAL A 313 -3.64 38.83 -16.39
N PHE A 314 -4.84 39.28 -16.79
CA PHE A 314 -5.10 39.80 -18.13
C PHE A 314 -4.04 40.83 -18.57
N PRO A 315 -3.48 40.73 -19.79
CA PRO A 315 -3.79 39.75 -20.85
C PRO A 315 -3.00 38.43 -20.76
N ASN A 316 -2.16 38.25 -19.75
CA ASN A 316 -1.25 37.12 -19.64
C ASN A 316 -1.89 35.93 -18.91
N GLN A 317 -1.73 34.76 -19.51
CA GLN A 317 -2.11 33.49 -18.89
C GLN A 317 -0.84 32.71 -18.54
N TYR A 318 -0.77 32.27 -17.30
CA TYR A 318 0.39 31.59 -16.76
C TYR A 318 -0.03 30.19 -16.32
N PRO A 319 -0.02 29.22 -17.25
CA PRO A 319 -0.59 27.90 -16.98
C PRO A 319 0.35 27.11 -16.06
N SER A 320 -0.17 26.08 -15.37
CA SER A 320 0.59 25.30 -14.39
C SER A 320 1.82 24.59 -15.02
N ARG A 321 2.72 23.99 -14.23
CA ARG A 321 3.87 23.23 -14.80
C ARG A 321 3.46 21.95 -15.53
N GLY A 322 2.23 21.51 -15.29
CA GLY A 322 1.79 20.20 -15.66
C GLY A 322 2.51 19.06 -14.93
N VAL A 323 2.03 17.85 -15.17
CA VAL A 323 2.50 16.60 -14.58
C VAL A 323 2.91 15.67 -15.71
N ALA A 324 4.12 15.14 -15.63
CA ALA A 324 4.68 14.23 -16.63
C ALA A 324 4.42 12.76 -16.29
N ALA A 325 4.33 12.41 -15.01
CA ALA A 325 4.03 11.06 -14.55
C ALA A 325 3.35 11.09 -13.18
N LEU A 326 2.61 10.03 -12.85
CA LEU A 326 2.05 9.81 -11.52
C LEU A 326 2.28 8.36 -11.11
N THR A 327 2.62 8.14 -9.85
CA THR A 327 2.65 6.81 -9.22
C THR A 327 1.93 6.86 -7.89
N ALA A 328 1.07 5.88 -7.63
CA ALA A 328 0.46 5.68 -6.34
C ALA A 328 0.85 4.29 -5.82
N ALA A 329 1.16 4.17 -4.53
CA ALA A 329 1.51 2.89 -3.93
C ALA A 329 0.93 2.80 -2.53
N ASP A 330 0.31 1.66 -2.21
CA ASP A 330 -0.07 1.31 -0.84
C ASP A 330 1.14 1.47 0.09
N ILE A 331 0.93 1.75 1.36
CA ILE A 331 2.02 1.94 2.33
C ILE A 331 2.03 0.77 3.30
#